data_AF-A0A550C938-F1
#
_entry.id   AF-A0A550C938-F1
#
_cell.length_a   1.000
_cell.length_b   1.000
_cell.length_c   1.000
_cell.angle_alpha   90.00
_cell.angle_beta   90.00
_cell.angle_gamma   90.00
#
_symmetry.space_group_name_H-M   'P 1'
#
loop_
_entity.id
_entity.type
_entity.pdbx_description
1 polymer ?
#
loop_
_entity_poly.entity_id
_entity_poly.type
_entity_poly.pdbx_seq_one_letter_code
_entity_poly.pdbx_strand_id
1 'polypeptide(L)'
;MLEYKRHSNDRCMLSGDTDELCRACLIPNEDPDESEAAIKEWILGLPRGGLPFYLVSPENGVIFRQDIYDMYRHGEFVLAPTFKTYLDTTKFMEGVKNRKESDRSPRRPLTVLASPQGLYRYVFIGYTTAARALQKRLELQPQTDEDMNGGITPVDGKPCVAGSDRLPVLECYAHPFSISVLADKAFAVRRRAPITDQWYALTRRILEQWEQKLIQPPQWFVDEPLIGEGDSELSATEAMGYCMLLPYESVHAKPLTVVATGSDDRDEHYWHKVESWVDNVDPNAPDPNAPLPSEEEYSKTTAVRTKQSLQRSPLKLRRSHRLRAKACPYASASPDRCPYPPSPPRRVASALRYRDVVRNPPAWAKRDGEFPTPKFSSNDWAYFSHRIALNGPAVT
;
A
#
# COMPACT_ATOMS: atom_id res chain seq x y z
N MET A 1 3.66 -19.27 11.33
CA MET A 1 2.26 -19.08 10.87
C MET A 1 1.85 -17.75 11.48
N LEU A 2 1.61 -16.70 10.68
CA LEU A 2 1.11 -15.43 11.23
C LEU A 2 -0.29 -15.71 11.77
N GLU A 3 -0.51 -15.53 13.07
CA GLU A 3 -1.83 -15.70 13.67
C GLU A 3 -2.76 -14.64 13.09
N TYR A 4 -3.84 -15.10 12.46
CA TYR A 4 -4.88 -14.23 11.94
C TYR A 4 -5.57 -13.52 13.11
N LYS A 5 -5.42 -12.20 13.21
CA LYS A 5 -6.15 -11.40 14.20
C LYS A 5 -7.62 -11.30 13.74
N ARG A 6 -8.49 -12.06 14.39
CA ARG A 6 -9.93 -12.08 14.10
C ARG A 6 -10.55 -10.70 14.36
N HIS A 7 -11.29 -10.20 13.39
CA HIS A 7 -12.12 -9.01 13.51
C HIS A 7 -13.54 -9.38 13.95
N SER A 8 -14.22 -8.49 14.67
CA SER A 8 -15.58 -8.70 15.17
C SER A 8 -16.62 -8.93 14.06
N ASN A 9 -16.31 -8.48 12.84
CA ASN A 9 -17.20 -8.59 11.68
C ASN A 9 -16.85 -9.78 10.78
N ASP A 10 -15.89 -10.62 11.18
CA ASP A 10 -15.50 -11.77 10.39
C ASP A 10 -16.57 -12.85 10.42
N ARG A 11 -16.85 -13.39 9.24
CA ARG A 11 -17.76 -14.50 9.03
C ARG A 11 -17.20 -15.44 7.98
N CYS A 12 -17.50 -16.72 8.13
CA CYS A 12 -17.26 -17.72 7.10
C CYS A 12 -17.94 -17.27 5.80
N MET A 13 -17.16 -17.14 4.73
CA MET A 13 -17.63 -16.66 3.44
C MET A 13 -18.67 -17.60 2.80
N LEU A 14 -18.65 -18.89 3.16
CA LEU A 14 -19.61 -19.87 2.65
C LEU A 14 -20.84 -20.07 3.55
N SER A 15 -20.64 -20.31 4.85
CA SER A 15 -21.77 -20.61 5.75
C SER A 15 -22.35 -19.40 6.47
N GLY A 16 -21.65 -18.26 6.48
CA GLY A 16 -22.01 -17.10 7.29
C GLY A 16 -21.72 -17.28 8.79
N ASP A 17 -21.27 -18.45 9.22
CA ASP A 17 -20.94 -18.74 10.62
C ASP A 17 -19.87 -17.77 11.14
N THR A 18 -19.97 -17.40 12.40
CA THR A 18 -18.99 -16.52 13.03
C THR A 18 -17.95 -17.30 13.82
N ASP A 19 -18.16 -18.57 14.15
CA ASP A 19 -17.31 -19.34 15.06
C ASP A 19 -16.27 -20.21 14.35
N GLU A 20 -15.19 -20.55 15.07
CA GLU A 20 -14.10 -21.42 14.58
C GLU A 20 -13.56 -21.01 13.20
N LEU A 21 -13.34 -19.71 13.02
CA LEU A 21 -12.89 -19.16 11.74
C LEU A 21 -11.39 -19.33 11.53
N CYS A 22 -11.06 -19.83 10.34
CA CYS A 22 -9.71 -19.89 9.82
C CYS A 22 -9.60 -19.12 8.51
N ARG A 23 -8.46 -18.45 8.34
CA ARG A 23 -8.12 -17.73 7.12
C ARG A 23 -7.23 -18.59 6.23
N ALA A 24 -7.69 -18.87 5.02
CA ALA A 24 -6.88 -19.39 3.94
C ALA A 24 -6.08 -18.25 3.30
N CYS A 25 -4.79 -18.16 3.59
CA CYS A 25 -3.85 -17.32 2.86
C CYS A 25 -3.66 -17.90 1.46
N LEU A 26 -4.04 -17.13 0.44
CA LEU A 26 -4.09 -17.60 -0.94
C LEU A 26 -2.72 -17.51 -1.62
N ILE A 27 -2.05 -16.36 -1.46
CA ILE A 27 -0.65 -16.16 -1.82
C ILE A 27 0.17 -16.25 -0.53
N PRO A 28 1.16 -17.15 -0.46
CA PRO A 28 2.03 -17.25 0.71
C PRO A 28 2.85 -15.97 0.89
N ASN A 29 3.12 -15.62 2.15
CA ASN A 29 4.04 -14.54 2.48
C ASN A 29 5.48 -15.01 2.31
N GLU A 30 5.90 -15.11 1.06
CA GLU A 30 7.29 -15.30 0.67
C GLU A 30 7.94 -13.92 0.56
N ASP A 31 9.25 -13.82 0.79
CA ASP A 31 10.02 -12.60 0.56
C ASP A 31 10.49 -12.59 -0.91
N PRO A 32 9.73 -12.00 -1.86
CA PRO A 32 10.16 -11.92 -3.24
C PRO A 32 11.40 -11.03 -3.34
N ASP A 33 12.19 -11.24 -4.40
CA ASP A 33 13.19 -10.26 -4.77
C ASP A 33 12.53 -8.90 -5.11
N GLU A 34 13.28 -7.81 -5.02
CA GLU A 34 12.74 -6.45 -5.22
C GLU A 34 12.09 -6.27 -6.60
N SER A 35 12.61 -6.95 -7.62
CA SER A 35 12.10 -6.91 -8.99
C SER A 35 10.77 -7.62 -9.13
N GLU A 36 10.62 -8.78 -8.50
CA GLU A 36 9.40 -9.58 -8.46
C GLU A 36 8.33 -8.86 -7.62
N ALA A 37 8.72 -8.26 -6.49
CA ALA A 37 7.84 -7.39 -5.71
C ALA A 37 7.30 -6.25 -6.59
N ALA A 38 8.16 -5.58 -7.36
CA ALA A 38 7.75 -4.50 -8.27
C ALA A 38 6.76 -4.95 -9.33
N ILE A 39 7.00 -6.11 -9.94
CA ILE A 39 6.10 -6.67 -10.96
C ILE A 39 4.74 -6.98 -10.33
N LYS A 40 4.71 -7.64 -9.16
CA LYS A 40 3.47 -7.98 -8.45
C LYS A 40 2.69 -6.74 -8.05
N GLU A 41 3.36 -5.74 -7.47
CA GLU A 41 2.76 -4.47 -7.09
C GLU A 41 2.19 -3.72 -8.29
N TRP A 42 2.94 -3.67 -9.40
CA TRP A 42 2.50 -3.03 -10.63
C TRP A 42 1.25 -3.68 -11.19
N ILE A 43 1.22 -5.01 -11.25
CA ILE A 43 0.09 -5.78 -11.74
C ILE A 43 -1.13 -5.62 -10.83
N LEU A 44 -0.94 -5.62 -9.52
CA LEU A 44 -2.02 -5.43 -8.55
C LEU A 44 -2.48 -3.96 -8.43
N GLY A 45 -1.80 -3.03 -9.11
CA GLY A 45 -2.09 -1.60 -9.00
C GLY A 45 -1.70 -1.01 -7.63
N LEU A 46 -0.78 -1.67 -6.91
CA LEU A 46 -0.30 -1.24 -5.60
C LEU A 46 0.79 -0.16 -5.72
N PRO A 47 0.98 0.67 -4.67
CA PRO A 47 2.18 1.47 -4.53
C PRO A 47 3.42 0.59 -4.34
N ARG A 48 4.60 1.14 -4.58
CA ARG A 48 5.86 0.46 -4.23
C ARG A 48 5.89 0.16 -2.74
N GLY A 49 6.33 -1.03 -2.33
CA GLY A 49 6.27 -1.49 -0.93
C GLY A 49 4.86 -1.83 -0.44
N GLY A 50 3.87 -1.87 -1.33
CA GLY A 50 2.49 -2.22 -1.01
C GLY A 50 2.24 -3.72 -0.88
N LEU A 51 3.12 -4.57 -1.42
CA LEU A 51 2.91 -6.02 -1.44
C LEU A 51 2.77 -6.65 -0.04
N PRO A 52 3.62 -6.34 0.96
CA PRO A 52 3.46 -6.91 2.30
C PRO A 52 2.09 -6.61 2.93
N PHE A 53 1.57 -5.41 2.70
CA PHE A 53 0.24 -5.01 3.17
C PHE A 53 -0.87 -5.79 2.47
N TYR A 54 -0.73 -6.01 1.16
CA TYR A 54 -1.66 -6.83 0.38
C TYR A 54 -1.65 -8.30 0.83
N LEU A 55 -0.48 -8.86 1.10
CA LEU A 55 -0.38 -10.27 1.51
C LEU A 55 -1.10 -10.55 2.84
N VAL A 56 -1.20 -9.54 3.72
CA VAL A 56 -2.00 -9.61 4.96
C VAL A 56 -3.42 -9.08 4.79
N SER A 57 -3.81 -8.51 3.65
CA SER A 57 -5.13 -7.90 3.44
C SER A 57 -6.23 -8.93 3.12
N PRO A 58 -7.52 -8.60 3.36
CA PRO A 58 -8.63 -9.49 3.04
C PRO A 58 -8.66 -9.99 1.58
N GLU A 59 -8.15 -9.20 0.64
CA GLU A 59 -8.09 -9.53 -0.79
C GLU A 59 -7.11 -10.68 -1.11
N ASN A 60 -6.18 -11.01 -0.20
CA ASN A 60 -5.32 -12.19 -0.27
C ASN A 60 -5.79 -13.35 0.64
N GLY A 61 -7.02 -13.27 1.17
CA GLY A 61 -7.54 -14.26 2.10
C GLY A 61 -8.96 -14.69 1.79
N VAL A 62 -9.30 -15.91 2.18
CA VAL A 62 -10.69 -16.30 2.37
C VAL A 62 -10.86 -16.82 3.78
N ILE A 63 -11.92 -16.36 4.45
CA ILE A 63 -12.28 -16.81 5.79
C ILE A 63 -13.30 -17.93 5.67
N PHE A 64 -13.00 -19.07 6.27
CA PHE A 64 -13.87 -20.23 6.33
C PHE A 64 -14.01 -20.69 7.78
N ARG A 65 -15.10 -21.41 8.08
CA ARG A 65 -15.15 -22.27 9.26
C ARG A 65 -14.09 -23.37 9.14
N GLN A 66 -13.54 -23.83 10.26
CA GLN A 66 -12.44 -24.78 10.34
C GLN A 66 -12.59 -26.00 9.41
N ASP A 67 -13.75 -26.67 9.43
CA ASP A 67 -14.02 -27.83 8.58
C ASP A 67 -13.96 -27.52 7.08
N ILE A 68 -14.54 -26.38 6.67
CA ILE A 68 -14.51 -25.90 5.29
C ILE A 68 -13.10 -25.46 4.89
N TYR A 69 -12.38 -24.80 5.80
CA TYR A 69 -10.98 -24.42 5.62
C TYR A 69 -10.13 -25.66 5.32
N ASP A 70 -10.28 -26.72 6.09
CA ASP A 70 -9.53 -27.97 5.90
C ASP A 70 -9.87 -28.59 4.55
N MET A 71 -11.13 -28.64 4.15
CA MET A 71 -11.52 -29.11 2.83
C MET A 71 -10.89 -28.28 1.70
N TYR A 72 -10.87 -26.96 1.83
CA TYR A 72 -10.27 -26.07 0.84
C TYR A 72 -8.76 -26.25 0.75
N ARG A 73 -8.08 -26.30 1.90
CA ARG A 73 -6.62 -26.50 2.02
C ARG A 73 -6.17 -27.83 1.41
N HIS A 74 -6.95 -28.90 1.60
CA HIS A 74 -6.66 -30.20 1.00
C HIS A 74 -7.13 -30.28 -0.47
N GLY A 75 -7.66 -29.20 -1.05
CA GLY A 75 -8.16 -29.16 -2.43
C GLY A 75 -9.34 -30.08 -2.68
N GLU A 76 -10.16 -30.39 -1.66
CA GLU A 76 -11.38 -31.18 -1.81
C GLU A 76 -12.44 -30.44 -2.64
N PHE A 77 -12.40 -29.12 -2.60
CA PHE A 77 -13.04 -28.26 -3.57
C PHE A 77 -12.06 -27.18 -4.02
N VAL A 78 -12.35 -26.58 -5.17
CA VAL A 78 -11.58 -25.48 -5.74
C VAL A 78 -12.51 -24.32 -6.05
N LEU A 79 -12.01 -23.11 -5.82
CA LEU A 79 -12.63 -21.88 -6.31
C LEU A 79 -11.84 -21.43 -7.54
N ALA A 80 -12.50 -21.19 -8.65
CA ALA A 80 -11.87 -20.72 -9.87
C ALA A 80 -12.63 -19.51 -10.45
N PRO A 81 -11.96 -18.55 -11.11
CA PRO A 81 -12.65 -17.43 -11.74
C PRO A 81 -13.72 -17.89 -12.72
N THR A 82 -14.88 -17.20 -12.75
CA THR A 82 -15.85 -17.39 -13.84
C THR A 82 -15.27 -16.90 -15.17
N PHE A 83 -15.91 -17.18 -16.31
CA PHE A 83 -15.42 -16.69 -17.60
C PHE A 83 -15.51 -15.17 -17.67
N LYS A 84 -16.57 -14.58 -17.12
CA LYS A 84 -16.65 -13.13 -16.93
C LYS A 84 -15.50 -12.59 -16.08
N THR A 85 -15.25 -13.16 -14.91
CA THR A 85 -14.15 -12.69 -14.04
C THR A 85 -12.78 -12.85 -14.72
N TYR A 86 -12.56 -13.91 -15.49
CA TYR A 86 -11.36 -14.06 -16.30
C TYR A 86 -11.24 -12.98 -17.38
N LEU A 87 -12.32 -12.69 -18.12
CA LEU A 87 -12.33 -11.66 -19.16
C LEU A 87 -12.08 -10.27 -18.58
N ASP A 88 -12.73 -9.95 -17.47
CA ASP A 88 -12.54 -8.69 -16.74
C ASP A 88 -11.08 -8.57 -16.26
N THR A 89 -10.52 -9.65 -15.70
CA THR A 89 -9.10 -9.73 -15.29
C THR A 89 -8.16 -9.52 -16.49
N THR A 90 -8.41 -10.18 -17.62
CA THR A 90 -7.57 -10.07 -18.83
C THR A 90 -7.61 -8.64 -19.38
N LYS A 91 -8.80 -8.03 -19.45
CA LYS A 91 -9.00 -6.64 -19.89
C LYS A 91 -8.30 -5.64 -18.97
N PHE A 92 -8.31 -5.88 -17.67
CA PHE A 92 -7.54 -5.09 -16.73
C PHE A 92 -6.03 -5.17 -17.02
N MET A 93 -5.53 -6.38 -17.28
CA MET A 93 -4.11 -6.61 -17.58
C MET A 93 -3.65 -5.94 -18.87
N GLU A 94 -4.50 -5.84 -19.89
CA GLU A 94 -4.19 -5.08 -21.11
C GLU A 94 -3.88 -3.61 -20.82
N GLY A 95 -4.53 -3.01 -19.82
CA GLY A 95 -4.27 -1.64 -19.36
C GLY A 95 -2.93 -1.47 -18.63
N VAL A 96 -2.35 -2.56 -18.14
CA VAL A 96 -1.09 -2.56 -17.36
C VAL A 96 0.12 -2.87 -18.25
N LYS A 97 -0.04 -3.77 -19.23
CA LYS A 97 1.05 -4.27 -20.10
C LYS A 97 1.76 -3.22 -20.94
N ASN A 98 1.04 -2.22 -21.42
CA ASN A 98 1.50 -1.34 -22.49
C ASN A 98 1.74 0.10 -22.03
N ARG A 99 1.92 0.34 -20.74
CA ARG A 99 2.15 1.69 -20.22
C ARG A 99 3.58 2.12 -20.56
N LYS A 100 3.69 3.31 -21.14
CA LYS A 100 4.97 3.89 -21.57
C LYS A 100 5.72 4.44 -20.36
N GLU A 101 7.04 4.56 -20.49
CA GLU A 101 7.89 5.23 -19.48
C GLU A 101 7.47 6.69 -19.21
N SER A 102 6.85 7.34 -20.20
CA SER A 102 6.31 8.70 -20.07
C SER A 102 4.91 8.75 -19.44
N ASP A 103 4.21 7.62 -19.34
CA ASP A 103 2.84 7.58 -18.82
C ASP A 103 2.86 7.55 -17.28
N ARG A 104 2.55 8.70 -16.68
CA ARG A 104 2.43 8.89 -15.23
C ARG A 104 0.99 8.93 -14.73
N SER A 105 0.02 8.55 -15.57
CA SER A 105 -1.38 8.59 -15.14
C SER A 105 -1.62 7.66 -13.93
N PRO A 106 -2.65 7.93 -13.10
CA PRO A 106 -2.91 7.12 -11.92
C PRO A 106 -3.00 5.64 -12.26
N ARG A 107 -2.39 4.80 -11.42
CA ARG A 107 -2.57 3.34 -11.50
C ARG A 107 -4.05 3.02 -11.32
N ARG A 108 -4.55 2.04 -12.08
CA ARG A 108 -5.89 1.51 -11.80
C ARG A 108 -5.83 0.79 -10.45
N PRO A 109 -6.74 1.12 -9.52
CA PRO A 109 -6.74 0.48 -8.22
C PRO A 109 -7.06 -1.00 -8.35
N LEU A 110 -6.56 -1.79 -7.40
CA LEU A 110 -6.86 -3.22 -7.23
C LEU A 110 -8.38 -3.50 -7.29
N THR A 111 -9.18 -2.58 -6.75
CA THR A 111 -10.65 -2.70 -6.66
C THR A 111 -11.37 -2.46 -7.99
N VAL A 112 -10.68 -2.04 -9.06
CA VAL A 112 -11.35 -1.72 -10.34
C VAL A 112 -12.01 -2.94 -10.99
N LEU A 113 -11.55 -4.14 -10.64
CA LEU A 113 -12.10 -5.41 -11.09
C LEU A 113 -13.33 -5.85 -10.29
N ALA A 114 -13.55 -5.25 -9.12
CA ALA A 114 -14.59 -5.68 -8.21
C ALA A 114 -15.96 -5.18 -8.67
N SER A 115 -17.01 -5.90 -8.29
CA SER A 115 -18.38 -5.37 -8.39
C SER A 115 -18.51 -4.05 -7.59
N PRO A 116 -19.59 -3.27 -7.77
CA PRO A 116 -19.85 -2.12 -6.90
C PRO A 116 -19.86 -2.46 -5.40
N GLN A 117 -20.09 -3.73 -5.05
CA GLN A 117 -20.05 -4.25 -3.67
C GLN A 117 -18.66 -4.71 -3.24
N GLY A 118 -17.64 -4.60 -4.09
CA GLY A 118 -16.28 -5.06 -3.81
C GLY A 118 -16.08 -6.57 -3.97
N LEU A 119 -17.04 -7.28 -4.57
CA LEU A 119 -17.04 -8.74 -4.65
C LEU A 119 -16.66 -9.25 -6.04
N TYR A 120 -16.02 -10.41 -6.06
CA TYR A 120 -15.66 -11.17 -7.25
C TYR A 120 -16.40 -12.51 -7.25
N ARG A 121 -16.74 -13.03 -8.44
CA ARG A 121 -17.51 -14.25 -8.61
C ARG A 121 -16.61 -15.42 -8.99
N TYR A 122 -16.79 -16.54 -8.31
CA TYR A 122 -15.99 -17.75 -8.48
C TYR A 122 -16.87 -18.98 -8.61
N VAL A 123 -16.48 -19.89 -9.49
CA VAL A 123 -17.10 -21.20 -9.63
C VAL A 123 -16.60 -22.12 -8.51
N PHE A 124 -17.53 -22.79 -7.83
CA PHE A 124 -17.24 -23.81 -6.82
C PHE A 124 -17.18 -25.20 -7.46
N ILE A 125 -16.02 -25.86 -7.40
CA ILE A 125 -15.78 -27.17 -8.01
C ILE A 125 -15.51 -28.21 -6.93
N GLY A 126 -16.52 -29.02 -6.59
CA GLY A 126 -16.39 -30.10 -5.60
C GLY A 126 -15.82 -31.41 -6.16
N TYR A 127 -14.64 -31.82 -5.70
CA TYR A 127 -13.98 -33.06 -6.09
C TYR A 127 -14.41 -34.26 -5.24
N THR A 128 -14.61 -34.07 -3.93
CA THR A 128 -14.98 -35.14 -3.00
C THR A 128 -16.49 -35.22 -2.76
N THR A 129 -16.95 -36.37 -2.23
CA THR A 129 -18.35 -36.52 -1.79
C THR A 129 -18.70 -35.51 -0.71
N ALA A 130 -17.78 -35.25 0.22
CA ALA A 130 -17.94 -34.25 1.26
C ALA A 130 -18.10 -32.84 0.65
N ALA A 131 -17.25 -32.46 -0.30
CA ALA A 131 -17.34 -31.15 -0.96
C ALA A 131 -18.65 -30.96 -1.74
N ARG A 132 -19.15 -32.01 -2.38
CA ARG A 132 -20.46 -31.97 -3.07
C ARG A 132 -21.63 -31.93 -2.09
N ALA A 133 -21.50 -32.57 -0.92
CA ALA A 133 -22.49 -32.46 0.14
C ALA A 133 -22.52 -31.04 0.73
N LEU A 134 -21.34 -30.44 0.93
CA LEU A 134 -21.20 -29.03 1.33
C LEU A 134 -21.87 -28.11 0.30
N GLN A 135 -21.58 -28.30 -0.99
CA GLN A 135 -22.20 -27.53 -2.08
C GLN A 135 -23.73 -27.58 -2.03
N LYS A 136 -24.32 -28.76 -1.80
CA LYS A 136 -25.77 -28.92 -1.68
C LYS A 136 -26.33 -28.22 -0.44
N ARG A 137 -25.65 -28.33 0.70
CA ARG A 137 -26.06 -27.72 1.97
C ARG A 137 -26.07 -26.19 1.91
N LEU A 138 -25.13 -25.60 1.17
CA LEU A 138 -24.96 -24.16 1.08
C LEU A 138 -25.93 -23.48 0.10
N GLU A 139 -26.66 -24.24 -0.71
CA GLU A 139 -27.61 -23.70 -1.70
C GLU A 139 -27.00 -22.58 -2.56
N LEU A 140 -25.76 -22.80 -3.00
CA LEU A 140 -25.01 -21.82 -3.78
C LEU A 140 -25.74 -21.47 -5.09
N GLN A 141 -25.60 -20.23 -5.51
CA GLN A 141 -26.29 -19.70 -6.68
C GLN A 141 -25.83 -20.42 -7.96
N PRO A 142 -26.71 -20.63 -8.96
CA PRO A 142 -26.29 -21.11 -10.26
C PRO A 142 -25.45 -20.06 -10.99
N GLN A 143 -24.66 -20.50 -11.98
CA GLN A 143 -24.00 -19.58 -12.91
C GLN A 143 -25.04 -18.82 -13.74
N THR A 144 -24.78 -17.54 -13.96
CA THR A 144 -25.53 -16.72 -14.91
C THR A 144 -24.96 -16.87 -16.32
N ASP A 145 -25.73 -16.47 -17.34
CA ASP A 145 -25.24 -16.42 -18.73
C ASP A 145 -23.99 -15.55 -18.88
N GLU A 146 -23.88 -14.48 -18.09
CA GLU A 146 -22.69 -13.65 -18.03
C GLU A 146 -21.49 -14.39 -17.45
N ASP A 147 -21.65 -15.09 -16.32
CA ASP A 147 -20.58 -15.91 -15.71
C ASP A 147 -20.01 -16.92 -16.70
N MET A 148 -20.89 -17.44 -17.57
CA MET A 148 -20.61 -18.42 -18.62
C MET A 148 -20.22 -17.80 -19.97
N ASN A 149 -20.10 -16.47 -20.09
CA ASN A 149 -19.78 -15.79 -21.34
C ASN A 149 -20.65 -16.29 -22.53
N GLY A 150 -21.96 -16.44 -22.30
CA GLY A 150 -22.91 -16.96 -23.28
C GLY A 150 -22.65 -18.41 -23.70
N GLY A 151 -21.99 -19.21 -22.86
CA GLY A 151 -21.65 -20.59 -23.17
C GLY A 151 -20.43 -20.75 -24.08
N ILE A 152 -19.58 -19.72 -24.19
CA ILE A 152 -18.36 -19.72 -25.00
C ILE A 152 -17.13 -19.57 -24.10
N THR A 153 -16.16 -20.49 -24.19
CA THR A 153 -14.91 -20.36 -23.44
C THR A 153 -14.08 -19.19 -23.96
N PRO A 154 -13.59 -18.31 -23.07
CA PRO A 154 -12.85 -17.11 -23.47
C PRO A 154 -11.40 -17.41 -23.91
N VAL A 155 -10.95 -18.66 -23.81
CA VAL A 155 -9.58 -19.07 -24.15
C VAL A 155 -9.40 -19.28 -25.65
N ASP A 156 -10.35 -19.97 -26.27
CA ASP A 156 -10.28 -20.42 -27.67
C ASP A 156 -11.59 -20.19 -28.46
N GLY A 157 -12.59 -19.57 -27.84
CA GLY A 157 -13.87 -19.22 -28.48
C GLY A 157 -14.76 -20.43 -28.79
N LYS A 158 -14.47 -21.61 -28.22
CA LYS A 158 -15.30 -22.80 -28.43
C LYS A 158 -16.51 -22.84 -27.49
N PRO A 159 -17.53 -23.66 -27.79
CA PRO A 159 -18.61 -23.94 -26.85
C PRO A 159 -18.07 -24.56 -25.55
N CYS A 160 -18.74 -24.26 -24.44
CA CYS A 160 -18.42 -24.83 -23.13
C CYS A 160 -18.68 -26.33 -23.10
N VAL A 161 -17.94 -27.05 -22.25
CA VAL A 161 -18.17 -28.48 -22.05
C VAL A 161 -19.55 -28.68 -21.42
N ALA A 162 -20.27 -29.73 -21.85
CA ALA A 162 -21.57 -30.06 -21.30
C ALA A 162 -21.51 -30.27 -19.78
N GLY A 163 -22.43 -29.62 -19.05
CA GLY A 163 -22.49 -29.64 -17.59
C GLY A 163 -21.69 -28.53 -16.92
N SER A 164 -20.97 -27.69 -17.67
CA SER A 164 -20.29 -26.51 -17.13
C SER A 164 -21.25 -25.56 -16.41
N ASP A 165 -22.48 -25.44 -16.90
CA ASP A 165 -23.60 -24.66 -16.33
C ASP A 165 -24.08 -25.15 -14.95
N ARG A 166 -23.76 -26.40 -14.58
CA ARG A 166 -24.21 -27.02 -13.32
C ARG A 166 -23.33 -26.67 -12.13
N LEU A 167 -22.17 -26.07 -12.36
CA LEU A 167 -21.30 -25.64 -11.27
C LEU A 167 -21.87 -24.34 -10.68
N PRO A 168 -22.04 -24.26 -9.36
CA PRO A 168 -22.56 -23.06 -8.74
C PRO A 168 -21.46 -22.02 -8.55
N VAL A 169 -21.88 -20.81 -8.24
CA VAL A 169 -21.01 -19.66 -7.99
C VAL A 169 -21.12 -19.15 -6.57
N LEU A 170 -20.07 -18.46 -6.19
CA LEU A 170 -19.83 -17.87 -4.89
C LEU A 170 -19.25 -16.47 -5.12
N GLU A 171 -19.58 -15.53 -4.24
CA GLU A 171 -19.02 -14.18 -4.26
C GLU A 171 -18.08 -13.95 -3.06
N CYS A 172 -16.92 -13.33 -3.29
CA CYS A 172 -16.05 -12.89 -2.18
C CYS A 172 -15.09 -11.77 -2.53
N TYR A 173 -14.45 -11.21 -1.51
CA TYR A 173 -13.47 -10.14 -1.62
C TYR A 173 -12.09 -10.57 -2.11
N ALA A 174 -11.80 -11.88 -2.10
CA ALA A 174 -10.50 -12.36 -2.54
C ALA A 174 -10.27 -12.02 -4.00
N HIS A 175 -9.10 -11.50 -4.32
CA HIS A 175 -8.77 -11.04 -5.66
C HIS A 175 -8.59 -12.23 -6.63
N PRO A 176 -8.94 -12.09 -7.93
CA PRO A 176 -8.88 -13.19 -8.88
C PRO A 176 -7.49 -13.82 -9.02
N PHE A 177 -6.44 -13.02 -8.90
CA PHE A 177 -5.06 -13.52 -8.91
C PHE A 177 -4.75 -14.40 -7.71
N SER A 178 -5.14 -13.99 -6.51
CA SER A 178 -4.94 -14.74 -5.27
C SER A 178 -5.65 -16.09 -5.33
N ILE A 179 -6.93 -16.08 -5.72
CA ILE A 179 -7.70 -17.32 -5.90
C ILE A 179 -7.03 -18.22 -6.95
N SER A 180 -6.54 -17.64 -8.04
CA SER A 180 -5.87 -18.40 -9.10
C SER A 180 -4.61 -19.13 -8.62
N VAL A 181 -3.80 -18.52 -7.74
CA VAL A 181 -2.59 -19.17 -7.18
C VAL A 181 -2.93 -20.46 -6.44
N LEU A 182 -3.95 -20.43 -5.58
CA LEU A 182 -4.33 -21.62 -4.82
C LEU A 182 -5.08 -22.64 -5.69
N ALA A 183 -5.93 -22.16 -6.60
CA ALA A 183 -6.64 -23.00 -7.56
C ALA A 183 -5.68 -23.80 -8.43
N ASP A 184 -4.61 -23.17 -8.92
CA ASP A 184 -3.59 -23.83 -9.73
C ASP A 184 -2.93 -25.02 -9.02
N LYS A 185 -2.51 -24.80 -7.77
CA LYS A 185 -1.96 -25.86 -6.91
C LYS A 185 -2.95 -27.01 -6.74
N ALA A 186 -4.22 -26.71 -6.50
CA ALA A 186 -5.24 -27.73 -6.34
C ALA A 186 -5.51 -28.51 -7.65
N PHE A 187 -5.62 -27.82 -8.79
CA PHE A 187 -5.78 -28.46 -10.10
C PHE A 187 -4.55 -29.29 -10.54
N ALA A 188 -3.35 -28.95 -10.07
CA ALA A 188 -2.14 -29.73 -10.32
C ALA A 188 -2.14 -31.08 -9.58
N VAL A 189 -2.75 -31.14 -8.39
CA VAL A 189 -2.78 -32.35 -7.54
C VAL A 189 -4.01 -33.23 -7.85
N ARG A 190 -5.09 -32.67 -8.40
CA ARG A 190 -6.33 -33.40 -8.70
C ARG A 190 -6.37 -33.98 -10.11
N ARG A 191 -7.08 -35.09 -10.27
CA ARG A 191 -7.34 -35.68 -11.60
C ARG A 191 -8.18 -34.71 -12.43
N ARG A 192 -7.67 -34.33 -13.59
CA ARG A 192 -8.35 -33.43 -14.53
C ARG A 192 -9.43 -34.18 -15.29
N ALA A 193 -10.62 -33.58 -15.33
CA ALA A 193 -11.71 -33.96 -16.22
C ALA A 193 -11.91 -32.85 -17.26
N PRO A 194 -12.48 -33.14 -18.45
CA PRO A 194 -12.70 -32.14 -19.49
C PRO A 194 -13.44 -30.89 -19.01
N ILE A 195 -14.42 -31.05 -18.10
CA ILE A 195 -15.12 -29.93 -17.49
C ILE A 195 -14.17 -29.05 -16.68
N THR A 196 -13.41 -29.60 -15.73
CA THR A 196 -12.49 -28.84 -14.87
C THR A 196 -11.30 -28.25 -15.62
N ASP A 197 -10.90 -28.86 -16.74
CA ASP A 197 -9.73 -28.42 -17.52
C ASP A 197 -9.93 -27.02 -18.12
N GLN A 198 -11.19 -26.64 -18.40
CA GLN A 198 -11.52 -25.29 -18.87
C GLN A 198 -11.14 -24.23 -17.83
N TRP A 199 -11.49 -24.44 -16.55
CA TRP A 199 -11.14 -23.52 -15.47
C TRP A 199 -9.66 -23.54 -15.10
N TYR A 200 -9.03 -24.71 -15.21
CA TYR A 200 -7.58 -24.81 -15.04
C TYR A 200 -6.84 -23.97 -16.09
N ALA A 201 -7.23 -24.04 -17.36
CA ALA A 201 -6.62 -23.25 -18.42
C ALA A 201 -6.74 -21.74 -18.18
N LEU A 202 -7.89 -21.27 -17.68
CA LEU A 202 -8.10 -19.85 -17.31
C LEU A 202 -7.18 -19.43 -16.16
N THR A 203 -7.13 -20.26 -15.12
CA THR A 203 -6.31 -20.06 -13.94
C THR A 203 -4.83 -19.94 -14.34
N ARG A 204 -4.33 -20.88 -15.14
CA ARG A 204 -2.95 -20.83 -15.66
C ARG A 204 -2.70 -19.58 -16.49
N ARG A 205 -3.61 -19.19 -17.39
CA ARG A 205 -3.43 -17.98 -18.20
C ARG A 205 -3.36 -16.69 -17.38
N ILE A 206 -4.10 -16.60 -16.27
CA ILE A 206 -3.99 -15.48 -15.32
C ILE A 206 -2.60 -15.49 -14.67
N LEU A 207 -2.16 -16.64 -14.16
CA LEU A 207 -0.86 -16.77 -13.48
C LEU A 207 0.35 -16.62 -14.40
N GLU A 208 0.26 -17.06 -15.65
CA GLU A 208 1.32 -16.90 -16.64
C GLU A 208 1.66 -15.42 -16.87
N GLN A 209 0.71 -14.50 -16.66
CA GLN A 209 0.99 -13.06 -16.71
C GLN A 209 1.95 -12.61 -15.60
N TRP A 210 1.91 -13.26 -14.43
CA TRP A 210 2.85 -13.04 -13.34
C TRP A 210 4.18 -13.77 -13.58
N GLU A 211 4.12 -15.06 -13.89
CA GLU A 211 5.29 -15.94 -13.91
C GLU A 211 6.23 -15.64 -15.08
N GLN A 212 5.70 -15.32 -16.26
CA GLN A 212 6.50 -15.21 -17.48
C GLN A 212 7.24 -13.87 -17.61
N LYS A 213 7.13 -12.97 -16.60
CA LYS A 213 7.74 -11.63 -16.62
C LYS A 213 7.41 -10.84 -17.90
N LEU A 214 6.29 -11.16 -18.55
CA LEU A 214 5.81 -10.49 -19.77
C LEU A 214 5.49 -9.02 -19.52
N ILE A 215 5.21 -8.69 -18.27
CA ILE A 215 4.87 -7.34 -17.82
C ILE A 215 6.05 -6.83 -17.03
N GLN A 216 6.68 -5.79 -17.54
CA GLN A 216 7.71 -5.05 -16.81
C GLN A 216 7.11 -3.73 -16.34
N PRO A 217 7.21 -3.40 -15.04
CA PRO A 217 6.86 -2.08 -14.59
C PRO A 217 7.78 -1.05 -15.26
N PRO A 218 7.26 0.16 -15.56
CA PRO A 218 8.11 1.27 -15.97
C PRO A 218 9.22 1.53 -14.95
N GLN A 219 10.39 1.97 -15.41
CA GLN A 219 11.55 2.19 -14.54
C GLN A 219 11.22 3.22 -13.46
N TRP A 220 10.43 4.22 -13.82
CA TRP A 220 10.00 5.21 -12.86
C TRP A 220 9.16 4.69 -11.70
N PHE A 221 8.41 3.62 -11.90
CA PHE A 221 7.66 2.97 -10.83
C PHE A 221 8.62 2.20 -9.94
N VAL A 222 9.59 1.50 -10.52
CA VAL A 222 10.64 0.80 -9.77
C VAL A 222 11.41 1.79 -8.87
N ASP A 223 11.66 2.99 -9.38
CA ASP A 223 12.33 4.06 -8.67
C ASP A 223 11.45 4.85 -7.67
N GLU A 224 10.14 4.59 -7.60
CA GLU A 224 9.27 5.20 -6.59
C GLU A 224 9.70 4.74 -5.17
N PRO A 225 9.66 5.63 -4.16
CA PRO A 225 9.92 5.25 -2.77
C PRO A 225 8.95 4.16 -2.29
N LEU A 226 9.42 3.22 -1.45
CA LEU A 226 8.53 2.20 -0.88
C LEU A 226 7.59 2.83 0.17
N ILE A 227 6.39 2.27 0.33
CA ILE A 227 5.49 2.60 1.45
C ILE A 227 6.24 2.31 2.76
N GLY A 228 6.24 3.28 3.67
CA GLY A 228 6.93 3.16 4.95
C GLY A 228 8.32 3.81 4.96
N GLU A 229 8.98 3.94 3.81
CA GLU A 229 10.23 4.72 3.64
C GLU A 229 9.98 6.24 3.59
N GLY A 230 8.94 6.70 4.27
CA GLY A 230 8.64 8.11 4.46
C GLY A 230 9.54 8.77 5.50
N ASP A 231 9.29 10.05 5.80
CA ASP A 231 10.12 10.89 6.70
C ASP A 231 10.30 10.32 8.13
N SER A 232 9.62 9.24 8.48
CA SER A 232 9.77 8.46 9.72
C SER A 232 11.11 7.76 9.88
N GLU A 233 11.88 7.57 8.80
CA GLU A 233 13.23 6.98 8.83
C GLU A 233 14.35 8.01 8.61
N LEU A 234 14.02 9.31 8.56
CA LEU A 234 15.04 10.35 8.48
C LEU A 234 15.92 10.27 9.72
N SER A 235 17.24 10.25 9.51
CA SER A 235 18.19 10.43 10.59
C SER A 235 17.88 11.71 11.37
N ALA A 236 18.20 11.75 12.67
CA ALA A 236 17.91 12.92 13.52
C ALA A 236 18.38 14.26 12.90
N THR A 237 19.44 14.24 12.09
CA THR A 237 19.98 15.41 11.38
C THR A 237 19.22 15.79 10.09
N GLU A 238 18.54 14.85 9.45
CA GLU A 238 17.65 15.11 8.31
C GLU A 238 16.24 15.53 8.76
N ALA A 239 15.84 15.12 9.97
CA ALA A 239 14.56 15.47 10.60
C ALA A 239 14.55 16.87 11.25
N MET A 240 15.72 17.54 11.38
CA MET A 240 15.87 18.92 11.90
C MET A 240 15.09 20.02 11.14
N GLY A 241 14.39 19.69 10.05
CA GLY A 241 13.49 20.60 9.34
C GLY A 241 12.13 20.82 10.03
N TYR A 242 11.82 20.04 11.07
CA TYR A 242 10.55 20.06 11.79
C TYR A 242 10.76 20.60 13.22
N CYS A 243 10.71 21.93 13.41
CA CYS A 243 10.61 22.51 14.75
C CYS A 243 9.14 22.56 15.17
N MET A 244 8.72 21.72 16.12
CA MET A 244 7.57 22.06 16.96
C MET A 244 8.05 23.08 17.98
N LEU A 245 7.47 24.29 17.96
CA LEU A 245 7.74 25.28 18.99
C LEU A 245 7.21 24.76 20.33
N LEU A 246 8.09 24.73 21.34
CA LEU A 246 7.71 24.45 22.72
C LEU A 246 6.70 25.52 23.19
N PRO A 247 5.59 25.13 23.85
CA PRO A 247 4.67 26.09 24.44
C PRO A 247 5.40 26.80 25.59
N TYR A 248 5.57 28.11 25.47
CA TYR A 248 6.04 28.94 26.57
C TYR A 248 4.99 28.95 27.68
N GLU A 249 5.44 28.53 28.86
CA GLU A 249 4.91 28.76 30.21
C GLU A 249 3.54 28.16 30.60
N SER A 250 3.62 27.43 31.71
CA SER A 250 2.59 26.65 32.39
C SER A 250 1.43 27.48 32.94
N VAL A 251 0.20 27.07 32.63
CA VAL A 251 -0.94 27.21 33.54
C VAL A 251 -1.62 25.85 33.65
N HIS A 252 -1.68 25.34 34.89
CA HIS A 252 -2.35 24.09 35.24
C HIS A 252 -3.78 24.05 34.67
N ALA A 253 -4.00 23.20 33.66
CA ALA A 253 -5.33 22.81 33.21
C ALA A 253 -5.46 21.29 33.34
N LYS A 254 -6.53 20.85 34.01
CA LYS A 254 -6.86 19.44 34.21
C LYS A 254 -7.00 18.72 32.86
N PRO A 255 -6.58 17.45 32.75
CA PRO A 255 -6.90 16.64 31.58
C PRO A 255 -8.41 16.47 31.53
N LEU A 256 -9.03 16.86 30.42
CA LEU A 256 -10.44 16.64 30.17
C LEU A 256 -10.58 15.39 29.31
N THR A 257 -11.29 14.41 29.86
CA THR A 257 -11.73 13.18 29.21
C THR A 257 -12.52 13.54 27.96
N VAL A 258 -11.93 13.31 26.78
CA VAL A 258 -12.70 13.33 25.53
C VAL A 258 -13.59 12.09 25.57
N VAL A 259 -14.90 12.34 25.60
CA VAL A 259 -15.91 11.33 25.37
C VAL A 259 -15.68 10.81 23.95
N ALA A 260 -15.10 9.62 23.87
CA ALA A 260 -15.00 8.84 22.65
C ALA A 260 -16.41 8.44 22.20
N THR A 261 -17.01 9.22 21.31
CA THR A 261 -18.07 8.71 20.43
C THR A 261 -17.40 8.09 19.20
N GLY A 262 -17.11 6.81 19.36
CA GLY A 262 -16.78 5.78 18.37
C GLY A 262 -16.34 6.19 16.97
N SER A 263 -15.06 6.01 16.68
CA SER A 263 -14.63 5.30 15.47
C SER A 263 -13.18 4.80 15.59
N ASP A 264 -13.05 3.49 15.43
CA ASP A 264 -11.89 2.68 15.02
C ASP A 264 -10.50 2.91 15.67
N ASP A 265 -10.06 1.83 16.30
CA ASP A 265 -8.84 1.57 17.09
C ASP A 265 -7.52 1.67 16.29
N ARG A 266 -7.49 2.44 15.19
CA ARG A 266 -6.29 2.63 14.34
C ARG A 266 -5.60 3.98 14.54
N ASP A 267 -6.27 4.95 15.15
CA ASP A 267 -5.70 6.28 15.37
C ASP A 267 -4.78 6.36 16.60
N GLU A 268 -4.87 5.41 17.54
CA GLU A 268 -4.01 5.38 18.74
C GLU A 268 -2.52 5.14 18.41
N HIS A 269 -2.21 4.56 17.24
CA HIS A 269 -0.84 4.27 16.85
C HIS A 269 -0.02 5.48 16.37
N TYR A 270 -0.68 6.54 15.88
CA TYR A 270 0.02 7.71 15.34
C TYR A 270 0.55 8.62 16.45
N TRP A 271 -0.23 8.84 17.51
CA TRP A 271 0.18 9.68 18.63
C TRP A 271 1.37 9.10 19.39
N HIS A 272 1.37 7.79 19.66
CA HIS A 272 2.52 7.11 20.28
C HIS A 272 3.78 7.12 19.42
N LYS A 273 3.66 7.12 18.08
CA LYS A 273 4.80 7.28 17.18
C LYS A 273 5.38 8.69 17.23
N VAL A 274 4.53 9.72 17.29
CA VAL A 274 4.96 11.12 17.43
C VAL A 274 5.58 11.36 18.80
N GLU A 275 4.98 10.83 19.86
CA GLU A 275 5.48 10.92 21.24
C GLU A 275 6.85 10.22 21.38
N SER A 276 6.96 8.98 20.89
CA SER A 276 8.24 8.26 20.85
C SER A 276 9.29 8.96 19.99
N TRP A 277 8.89 9.63 18.90
CA TRP A 277 9.81 10.40 18.07
C TRP A 277 10.30 11.66 18.80
N VAL A 278 9.41 12.38 19.50
CA VAL A 278 9.76 13.57 20.32
C VAL A 278 10.71 13.21 21.45
N ASP A 279 10.49 12.08 22.12
CA ASP A 279 11.33 11.61 23.22
C ASP A 279 12.75 11.19 22.78
N ASN A 280 12.94 10.93 21.49
CA ASN A 280 14.23 10.56 20.89
C ASN A 280 15.02 11.74 20.32
N VAL A 281 14.48 12.96 20.36
CA VAL A 281 15.21 14.19 19.98
C VAL A 281 16.09 14.61 21.17
N ASP A 282 17.41 14.73 20.95
CA ASP A 282 18.34 15.20 21.98
C ASP A 282 17.89 16.59 22.50
N PRO A 283 17.51 16.73 23.78
CA PRO A 283 17.05 18.00 24.34
C PRO A 283 18.14 19.08 24.35
N ASN A 284 19.41 18.69 24.19
CA ASN A 284 20.54 19.60 24.09
C ASN A 284 20.98 19.85 22.63
N ALA A 285 20.21 19.37 21.65
CA ALA A 285 20.50 19.65 20.25
C ALA A 285 20.54 21.17 20.03
N PRO A 286 21.56 21.71 19.34
CA PRO A 286 21.68 23.13 19.12
C PRO A 286 20.46 23.67 18.38
N ASP A 287 19.83 24.72 18.92
CA ASP A 287 18.67 25.37 18.31
C ASP A 287 19.05 25.83 16.89
N PRO A 288 18.42 25.29 15.83
CA PRO A 288 18.71 25.67 14.46
C PRO A 288 18.29 27.12 14.14
N ASN A 289 17.57 27.79 15.06
CA ASN A 289 17.19 29.19 14.98
C ASN A 289 17.98 30.10 15.94
N ALA A 290 18.95 29.57 16.69
CA ALA A 290 19.83 30.41 17.49
C ALA A 290 20.48 31.47 16.57
N PRO A 291 20.47 32.75 16.96
CA PRO A 291 21.19 33.78 16.22
C PRO A 291 22.63 33.31 16.01
N LEU A 292 23.12 33.38 14.77
CA LEU A 292 24.55 33.18 14.52
C LEU A 292 25.30 34.15 15.44
N PRO A 293 26.31 33.69 16.20
CA PRO A 293 27.07 34.58 17.07
C PRO A 293 27.60 35.75 16.24
N SER A 294 27.47 36.96 16.76
CA SER A 294 27.90 38.17 16.06
C SER A 294 29.40 38.09 15.76
N GLU A 295 29.86 38.70 14.66
CA GLU A 295 31.30 38.71 14.31
C GLU A 295 32.21 39.29 15.42
N GLU A 296 31.62 40.03 16.36
CA GLU A 296 32.30 40.59 17.53
C GLU A 296 32.62 39.52 18.61
N GLU A 297 31.82 38.46 18.73
CA GLU A 297 32.11 37.33 19.62
C GLU A 297 33.17 36.38 19.03
N TYR A 298 33.19 36.22 17.70
CA TYR A 298 34.21 35.42 17.00
C TYR A 298 35.63 36.01 17.12
N SER A 299 35.74 37.30 17.39
CA SER A 299 37.02 38.00 17.47
C SER A 299 37.74 37.87 18.82
N LYS A 300 37.05 37.39 19.87
CA LYS A 300 37.64 37.27 21.22
C LYS A 300 38.13 35.86 21.57
N THR A 301 37.66 34.84 20.87
CA THR A 301 38.12 33.47 21.04
C THR A 301 38.64 32.95 19.71
N THR A 302 39.90 32.49 19.70
CA THR A 302 40.61 31.84 18.58
C THR A 302 41.44 32.74 17.67
N ALA A 303 42.41 33.44 18.26
CA ALA A 303 43.62 33.89 17.57
C ALA A 303 44.56 32.70 17.20
N VAL A 304 44.04 31.59 16.65
CA VAL A 304 44.85 30.52 16.02
C VAL A 304 43.98 29.77 15.00
N ARG A 305 43.64 30.38 13.87
CA ARG A 305 43.51 29.59 12.63
C ARG A 305 43.74 30.42 11.39
N THR A 306 44.86 30.08 10.77
CA THR A 306 45.50 30.72 9.64
C THR A 306 44.58 30.77 8.42
N LYS A 307 44.53 31.98 7.84
CA LYS A 307 44.29 32.31 6.43
C LYS A 307 44.40 31.11 5.47
N GLN A 308 43.27 30.52 5.09
CA GLN A 308 43.10 29.89 3.78
C GLN A 308 41.87 30.52 3.10
N SER A 309 42.19 31.36 2.11
CA SER A 309 41.33 31.96 1.09
C SER A 309 40.00 31.24 0.85
N LEU A 310 38.83 31.89 0.92
CA LEU A 310 38.29 32.81 -0.10
C LEU A 310 38.47 32.36 -1.58
N GLN A 311 38.52 31.06 -1.86
CA GLN A 311 38.05 30.55 -3.14
C GLN A 311 36.68 29.92 -2.92
N ARG A 312 35.63 30.56 -3.46
CA ARG A 312 34.34 29.90 -3.67
C ARG A 312 34.55 28.81 -4.71
N SER A 313 34.89 27.60 -4.25
CA SER A 313 34.71 26.39 -5.05
C SER A 313 33.24 26.32 -5.50
N PRO A 314 32.94 25.90 -6.74
CA PRO A 314 31.57 25.80 -7.23
C PRO A 314 30.74 25.00 -6.24
N LEU A 315 29.63 25.59 -5.79
CA LEU A 315 28.69 24.97 -4.87
C LEU A 315 28.34 23.58 -5.40
N LYS A 316 28.92 22.53 -4.81
CA LYS A 316 28.51 21.15 -5.05
C LYS A 316 27.07 21.05 -4.60
N LEU A 317 26.15 21.04 -5.57
CA LEU A 317 24.74 20.79 -5.31
C LEU A 317 24.61 19.49 -4.52
N ARG A 318 24.02 19.63 -3.35
CA ARG A 318 23.76 18.57 -2.39
C ARG A 318 22.79 17.57 -3.01
N ARG A 319 23.31 16.44 -3.49
CA ARG A 319 22.49 15.25 -3.73
C ARG A 319 22.43 14.51 -2.40
N SER A 320 21.23 14.11 -1.97
CA SER A 320 21.06 13.28 -0.78
C SER A 320 21.99 12.06 -0.86
N HIS A 321 22.43 11.54 0.30
CA HIS A 321 23.29 10.36 0.34
C HIS A 321 22.68 9.20 -0.48
N ARG A 322 21.34 9.11 -0.44
CA ARG A 322 20.49 8.23 -1.26
C ARG A 322 20.69 8.40 -2.78
N LEU A 323 20.66 9.62 -3.28
CA LEU A 323 20.89 9.91 -4.71
C LEU A 323 22.35 9.74 -5.13
N ARG A 324 23.29 9.92 -4.20
CA ARG A 324 24.72 9.73 -4.45
C ARG A 324 25.10 8.25 -4.51
N ALA A 325 24.54 7.42 -3.62
CA ALA A 325 24.70 5.97 -3.63
C ALA A 325 24.12 5.33 -4.91
N LYS A 326 22.93 5.78 -5.34
CA LYS A 326 22.34 5.32 -6.62
C LYS A 326 23.11 5.81 -7.85
N ALA A 327 23.67 7.02 -7.84
CA ALA A 327 24.34 7.59 -9.02
C ALA A 327 25.82 7.17 -9.16
N CYS A 328 26.51 6.78 -8.09
CA CYS A 328 27.92 6.38 -8.11
C CYS A 328 28.19 5.21 -7.14
N PRO A 329 27.77 3.98 -7.49
CA PRO A 329 27.85 2.81 -6.59
C PRO A 329 29.28 2.37 -6.24
N TYR A 330 30.31 2.87 -6.95
CA TYR A 330 31.72 2.53 -6.71
C TYR A 330 32.54 3.67 -6.08
N ALA A 331 31.92 4.79 -5.69
CA ALA A 331 32.64 5.87 -5.03
C ALA A 331 32.97 5.49 -3.58
N SER A 332 34.23 5.62 -3.17
CA SER A 332 34.67 5.41 -1.79
C SER A 332 33.87 6.30 -0.83
N ALA A 333 33.42 5.75 0.29
CA ALA A 333 32.77 6.50 1.36
C ALA A 333 33.67 7.68 1.79
N SER A 334 33.14 8.92 1.70
CA SER A 334 33.87 10.07 2.23
C SER A 334 33.97 9.94 3.75
N PRO A 335 35.13 10.24 4.37
CA PRO A 335 35.27 10.21 5.81
C PRO A 335 34.36 11.25 6.48
N ASP A 336 33.72 10.86 7.59
CA ASP A 336 32.73 11.60 8.41
C ASP A 336 33.26 12.87 9.11
N ARG A 337 34.30 13.53 8.57
CA ARG A 337 35.00 14.62 9.27
C ARG A 337 34.48 16.03 8.99
N CYS A 338 33.29 16.20 8.42
CA CYS A 338 32.67 17.52 8.28
C CYS A 338 31.23 17.52 8.78
N PRO A 339 30.84 18.40 9.74
CA PRO A 339 29.44 18.64 10.00
C PRO A 339 28.78 19.14 8.71
N TYR A 340 27.84 18.34 8.20
CA TYR A 340 27.08 18.68 7.02
C TYR A 340 26.28 19.97 7.32
N PRO A 341 26.28 20.98 6.43
CA PRO A 341 25.40 22.13 6.61
C PRO A 341 23.94 21.62 6.65
N PRO A 342 23.02 22.21 7.43
CA PRO A 342 21.62 21.79 7.48
C PRO A 342 20.95 21.91 6.10
N SER A 343 19.93 21.09 5.85
CA SER A 343 19.09 21.18 4.64
C SER A 343 18.62 22.63 4.46
N PRO A 344 18.57 23.18 3.24
CA PRO A 344 18.00 24.51 3.04
C PRO A 344 16.58 24.51 3.62
N PRO A 345 16.25 25.41 4.56
CA PRO A 345 14.90 25.48 5.09
C PRO A 345 13.93 25.64 3.91
N ARG A 346 12.86 24.83 3.88
CA ARG A 346 11.74 25.02 2.94
C ARG A 346 11.06 26.33 3.34
N ARG A 347 11.65 27.47 2.93
CA ARG A 347 11.17 28.81 3.25
C ARG A 347 9.82 29.01 2.57
N VAL A 348 8.76 28.72 3.30
CA VAL A 348 7.45 29.31 3.03
C VAL A 348 7.58 30.82 3.26
N ALA A 349 7.05 31.62 2.34
CA ALA A 349 7.01 33.08 2.48
C ALA A 349 6.36 33.43 3.84
N SER A 350 6.89 34.41 4.57
CA SER A 350 6.44 34.78 5.92
C SER A 350 4.91 34.96 6.02
N ALA A 351 4.28 35.51 4.97
CA ALA A 351 2.84 35.71 4.87
C ALA A 351 2.00 34.41 4.92
N LEU A 352 2.57 33.26 4.54
CA LEU A 352 1.88 31.97 4.54
C LEU A 352 2.11 31.17 5.83
N ARG A 353 3.03 31.62 6.71
CA ARG A 353 3.37 30.93 7.97
C ARG A 353 2.32 31.10 9.06
N TYR A 354 1.64 32.24 9.08
CA TYR A 354 0.61 32.61 10.07
C TYR A 354 -0.81 32.53 9.52
N ARG A 355 -0.97 31.89 8.36
CA ARG A 355 -2.27 31.76 7.72
C ARG A 355 -3.09 30.72 8.49
N ASP A 356 -4.23 31.16 9.02
CA ASP A 356 -5.29 30.27 9.47
C ASP A 356 -5.93 29.62 8.23
N VAL A 357 -5.56 28.37 7.99
CA VAL A 357 -5.96 27.59 6.82
C VAL A 357 -7.44 27.18 6.90
N VAL A 358 -8.03 27.21 8.09
CA VAL A 358 -9.45 26.92 8.31
C VAL A 358 -10.30 28.14 7.96
N ARG A 359 -9.92 29.34 8.44
CA ARG A 359 -10.65 30.59 8.14
C ARG A 359 -10.40 31.11 6.73
N ASN A 360 -9.18 30.94 6.22
CA ASN A 360 -8.78 31.39 4.89
C ASN A 360 -8.11 30.24 4.13
N PRO A 361 -8.86 29.26 3.61
CA PRO A 361 -8.26 28.10 2.95
C PRO A 361 -7.51 28.50 1.68
N PRO A 362 -6.43 27.76 1.33
CA PRO A 362 -5.59 28.08 0.18
C PRO A 362 -6.43 28.14 -1.09
N ALA A 363 -6.01 28.95 -2.06
CA ALA A 363 -6.76 29.08 -3.32
C ALA A 363 -6.93 27.74 -4.04
N TRP A 364 -6.04 26.79 -3.79
CA TRP A 364 -6.09 25.42 -4.30
C TRP A 364 -7.24 24.61 -3.66
N ALA A 365 -7.61 24.87 -2.40
CA ALA A 365 -8.68 24.15 -1.70
C ALA A 365 -10.09 24.46 -2.24
N LYS A 366 -10.21 25.49 -3.10
CA LYS A 366 -11.46 25.88 -3.78
C LYS A 366 -11.51 25.45 -5.25
N ARG A 367 -10.47 24.77 -5.75
CA ARG A 367 -10.40 24.30 -7.14
C ARG A 367 -10.66 22.80 -7.16
N ASP A 368 -11.64 22.36 -7.95
CA ASP A 368 -11.81 20.95 -8.30
C ASP A 368 -10.76 20.60 -9.36
N GLY A 369 -9.60 20.11 -8.93
CA GLY A 369 -8.48 19.80 -9.84
C GLY A 369 -7.25 19.20 -9.14
N GLU A 370 -6.25 18.81 -9.94
CA GLU A 370 -5.09 18.00 -9.56
C GLU A 370 -4.27 18.53 -8.36
N PHE A 371 -3.92 17.61 -7.44
CA PHE A 371 -2.95 17.79 -6.35
C PHE A 371 -1.97 16.61 -6.38
N PRO A 372 -0.63 16.78 -6.29
CA PRO A 372 0.12 17.76 -5.48
C PRO A 372 1.20 18.57 -6.24
N THR A 373 1.74 19.65 -5.63
CA THR A 373 2.95 20.34 -6.14
C THR A 373 4.08 20.41 -5.11
N PRO A 374 5.36 20.52 -5.53
CA PRO A 374 6.53 20.71 -4.65
C PRO A 374 6.51 21.94 -3.74
N LYS A 375 5.43 22.73 -3.77
CA LYS A 375 5.26 24.01 -3.08
C LYS A 375 4.36 23.93 -1.85
N PHE A 376 3.78 22.76 -1.55
CA PHE A 376 2.96 22.58 -0.37
C PHE A 376 3.79 22.73 0.92
N SER A 377 3.28 23.55 1.84
CA SER A 377 3.80 23.64 3.21
C SER A 377 3.28 22.49 4.07
N SER A 378 3.90 22.26 5.23
CA SER A 378 3.39 21.27 6.21
C SER A 378 1.96 21.60 6.67
N ASN A 379 1.62 22.89 6.76
CA ASN A 379 0.28 23.35 7.12
C ASN A 379 -0.74 23.10 5.98
N ASP A 380 -0.31 23.20 4.71
CA ASP A 380 -1.14 22.80 3.56
C ASP A 380 -1.38 21.29 3.53
N TRP A 381 -0.37 20.49 3.88
CA TRP A 381 -0.48 19.03 3.98
C TRP A 381 -1.43 18.59 5.10
N ALA A 382 -1.30 19.18 6.29
CA ALA A 382 -2.21 18.90 7.41
C ALA A 382 -3.66 19.27 7.08
N TYR A 383 -3.87 20.41 6.41
CA TYR A 383 -5.20 20.83 5.98
C TYR A 383 -5.75 19.96 4.84
N PHE A 384 -4.90 19.53 3.90
CA PHE A 384 -5.30 18.65 2.82
C PHE A 384 -5.74 17.27 3.33
N SER A 385 -4.90 16.63 4.15
CA SER A 385 -5.11 15.25 4.60
C SER A 385 -6.13 15.15 5.74
N HIS A 386 -6.17 16.14 6.64
CA HIS A 386 -6.92 16.04 7.90
C HIS A 386 -7.81 17.25 8.19
N ARG A 387 -7.87 18.26 7.29
CA ARG A 387 -8.64 19.51 7.48
C ARG A 387 -8.26 20.30 8.74
N ILE A 388 -7.08 20.06 9.31
CA ILE A 388 -6.55 20.74 10.49
C ILE A 388 -5.47 21.77 10.10
N ALA A 389 -5.28 22.79 10.93
CA ALA A 389 -4.17 23.73 10.79
C ALA A 389 -3.17 23.49 11.93
N LEU A 390 -1.90 23.26 11.59
CA LEU A 390 -0.81 23.02 12.55
C LEU A 390 -0.49 24.28 13.37
N ASN A 391 -0.82 25.47 12.84
CA ASN A 391 -0.59 26.77 13.48
C ASN A 391 -1.89 27.50 13.83
N GLY A 392 -3.03 26.79 13.94
CA GLY A 392 -4.33 27.41 14.22
C GLY A 392 -4.43 27.89 15.68
N PRO A 393 -5.15 29.00 15.96
CA PRO A 393 -5.48 29.37 17.33
C PRO A 393 -6.42 28.31 17.96
N ALA A 394 -6.29 28.08 19.26
CA ALA A 394 -7.19 27.19 20.01
C ALA A 394 -8.64 27.67 19.85
N VAL A 395 -9.51 26.79 19.35
CA VAL A 395 -10.93 27.11 19.08
C VAL A 395 -11.71 27.08 20.40
N THR A 396 -12.43 28.16 20.66
CA THR A 396 -13.34 28.40 21.79
C THR A 396 -14.55 27.49 21.81
#